data_AF-A0A2V8AL55-F1
#
_entry.id   AF-A0A2V8AL55-F1
#
_cell.length_a   1.000
_cell.length_b   1.000
_cell.length_c   1.000
_cell.angle_alpha   90.00
_cell.angle_beta   90.00
_cell.angle_gamma   90.00
#
_symmetry.space_group_name_H-M   'P 1'
#
loop_
_entity.id
_entity.type
_entity.pdbx_description
1 polymer ?
#
loop_
_entity_poly.entity_id
_entity_poly.type
_entity_poly.pdbx_seq_one_letter_code
_entity_poly.pdbx_strand_id
1 'polypeptide(L)'
;MVLMMDQAAARRFLATAYEEDDWIAVLVKSCQTGRVAQRVVPVSLAMSSTFLTWLAGEQAAGLNVFVSVNALRQTATRRRADVAALRHVFLDADQDGPPVLTTIAARRDLPPPSYVLHSSTGRVHVLWRVAGFGIDQAEALQKQLALEFGTDATATSAAQMTRLVGSWNHKYAPPTLVTIEYRDPDRAYAPDDFPSVRPLERRDPRTVRWSAVDRS
;
A
#
# COMPACT_ATOMS: atom_id res chain seq x y z
N MET A 1 2.46 -10.28 27.91
CA MET A 1 2.22 -8.89 27.46
C MET A 1 1.11 -8.94 26.42
N VAL A 2 -0.03 -8.31 26.67
CA VAL A 2 -1.12 -8.23 25.68
C VAL A 2 -0.78 -7.11 24.71
N LEU A 3 -0.62 -7.43 23.43
CA LEU A 3 -0.38 -6.43 22.39
C LEU A 3 -1.71 -5.72 22.10
N MET A 4 -1.78 -4.43 22.44
CA MET A 4 -2.97 -3.63 22.20
C MET A 4 -2.81 -2.81 20.92
N MET A 5 -3.87 -2.78 20.11
CA MET A 5 -3.95 -1.91 18.94
C MET A 5 -3.93 -0.45 19.35
N ASP A 6 -3.13 0.37 18.67
CA ASP A 6 -3.23 1.83 18.77
C ASP A 6 -4.40 2.32 17.90
N GLN A 7 -5.57 2.38 18.52
CA GLN A 7 -6.80 2.82 17.84
C GLN A 7 -6.76 4.30 17.44
N ALA A 8 -6.01 5.13 18.17
CA ALA A 8 -5.89 6.57 17.86
C ALA A 8 -5.06 6.78 16.60
N ALA A 9 -3.94 6.06 16.47
CA ALA A 9 -3.12 6.08 15.26
C ALA A 9 -3.87 5.52 14.04
N ALA A 10 -4.64 4.45 14.22
CA ALA A 10 -5.51 3.90 13.17
C ALA A 10 -6.54 4.93 12.70
N ARG A 11 -7.25 5.59 13.63
CA ARG A 11 -8.25 6.62 13.31
C ARG A 11 -7.62 7.80 12.58
N ARG A 12 -6.47 8.30 13.07
CA ARG A 12 -5.74 9.39 12.42
C ARG A 12 -5.36 9.03 10.98
N PHE A 13 -4.81 7.84 10.77
CA PHE A 13 -4.44 7.39 9.43
C PHE A 13 -5.65 7.34 8.49
N LEU A 14 -6.77 6.75 8.93
CA LEU A 14 -7.98 6.66 8.12
C LEU A 14 -8.55 8.04 7.77
N ALA A 15 -8.61 8.96 8.75
CA ALA A 15 -9.08 10.33 8.53
C ALA A 15 -8.17 11.14 7.62
N THR A 16 -6.86 10.87 7.63
CA THR A 16 -5.89 11.55 6.77
C THR A 16 -5.82 10.94 5.37
N ALA A 17 -6.02 9.63 5.21
CA ALA A 17 -5.77 8.93 3.96
C ALA A 17 -6.96 8.93 2.99
N TYR A 18 -8.18 9.10 3.47
CA TYR A 18 -9.39 8.95 2.66
C TYR A 18 -10.36 10.12 2.88
N GLU A 19 -11.30 10.27 1.96
CA GLU A 19 -12.45 11.15 2.14
C GLU A 19 -13.51 10.47 3.02
N GLU A 20 -14.37 11.23 3.70
CA GLU A 20 -15.34 10.70 4.67
C GLU A 20 -16.33 9.70 4.04
N ASP A 21 -16.74 9.97 2.80
CA ASP A 21 -17.69 9.16 2.02
C ASP A 21 -17.02 8.01 1.25
N ASP A 22 -15.69 7.88 1.32
CA ASP A 22 -14.99 6.77 0.68
C ASP A 22 -15.41 5.44 1.31
N TRP A 23 -15.47 4.40 0.48
CA TRP A 23 -15.57 3.02 0.93
C TRP A 23 -14.22 2.34 0.84
N ILE A 24 -13.84 1.61 1.88
CA ILE A 24 -12.58 0.87 1.92
C ILE A 24 -12.83 -0.58 2.25
N ALA A 25 -11.97 -1.46 1.71
CA ALA A 25 -11.90 -2.83 2.20
C ALA A 25 -11.05 -2.89 3.46
N VAL A 26 -11.55 -3.55 4.50
CA VAL A 26 -10.78 -3.97 5.67
C VAL A 26 -10.70 -5.48 5.66
N LEU A 27 -9.47 -6.01 5.62
CA LEU A 27 -9.18 -7.44 5.61
C LEU A 27 -8.47 -7.82 6.90
N VAL A 28 -8.98 -8.84 7.59
CA VAL A 28 -8.29 -9.51 8.68
C VAL A 28 -7.86 -10.90 8.25
N LYS A 29 -6.61 -11.27 8.52
CA LYS A 29 -6.02 -12.56 8.11
C LYS A 29 -5.07 -13.12 9.14
N SER A 30 -5.30 -14.36 9.56
CA SER A 30 -4.33 -15.13 10.35
C SER A 30 -3.36 -15.87 9.41
N CYS A 31 -2.06 -15.73 9.64
CA CYS A 31 -1.05 -16.54 8.96
C CYS A 31 -0.97 -17.96 9.52
N GLN A 32 -1.40 -18.16 10.79
CA GLN A 32 -1.29 -19.44 11.49
C GLN A 32 -2.49 -20.34 11.22
N THR A 33 -3.71 -19.79 11.30
CA THR A 33 -4.95 -20.57 11.17
C THR A 33 -5.56 -20.50 9.77
N GLY A 34 -5.06 -19.61 8.91
CA GLY A 34 -5.65 -19.34 7.59
C GLY A 34 -7.00 -18.62 7.64
N ARG A 35 -7.53 -18.29 8.83
CA ARG A 35 -8.77 -17.54 9.00
C ARG A 35 -8.67 -16.19 8.28
N VAL A 36 -9.67 -15.90 7.46
CA VAL A 36 -9.80 -14.65 6.70
C VAL A 36 -11.21 -14.11 6.85
N ALA A 37 -11.33 -12.80 7.08
CA ALA A 37 -12.59 -12.08 6.94
C ALA A 37 -12.34 -10.72 6.27
N GLN A 38 -13.29 -10.29 5.45
CA GLN A 38 -13.23 -9.02 4.75
C GLN A 38 -14.54 -8.27 4.95
N ARG A 39 -14.45 -6.96 5.11
CA ARG A 39 -15.59 -6.05 5.11
C ARG A 39 -15.29 -4.88 4.18
N VAL A 40 -16.25 -4.48 3.36
CA VAL A 40 -16.19 -3.21 2.62
C VAL A 40 -17.14 -2.26 3.32
N VAL A 41 -16.62 -1.17 3.86
CA VAL A 41 -17.33 -0.26 4.76
C VAL A 41 -16.98 1.19 4.44
N PRO A 42 -17.87 2.16 4.72
CA PRO A 42 -17.49 3.56 4.63
C PRO A 42 -16.41 3.88 5.67
N VAL A 43 -15.54 4.84 5.36
CA VAL A 43 -14.43 5.27 6.23
C VAL A 43 -14.96 5.74 7.60
N SER A 44 -16.09 6.45 7.62
CA SER A 44 -16.78 6.85 8.85
C SER A 44 -17.07 5.67 9.79
N LEU A 45 -17.51 4.53 9.26
CA LEU A 45 -17.74 3.31 10.04
C LEU A 45 -16.41 2.67 10.47
N ALA A 46 -15.41 2.62 9.59
CA ALA A 46 -14.09 2.05 9.89
C ALA A 46 -13.38 2.78 11.04
N MET A 47 -13.64 4.09 11.20
CA MET A 47 -13.10 4.94 12.28
C MET A 47 -13.90 4.86 13.59
N SER A 48 -15.10 4.27 13.57
CA SER A 48 -15.96 4.19 14.75
C SER A 48 -15.32 3.35 15.86
N SER A 49 -15.57 3.73 17.12
CA SER A 49 -15.03 3.00 18.28
C SER A 49 -15.48 1.54 18.32
N THR A 50 -16.70 1.23 17.85
CA THR A 50 -17.19 -0.14 17.74
C THR A 50 -16.36 -0.95 16.75
N PHE A 51 -16.06 -0.39 15.57
CA PHE A 51 -15.29 -1.09 14.55
C PHE A 51 -13.82 -1.29 14.94
N LEU A 52 -13.19 -0.25 15.53
CA LEU A 52 -11.82 -0.33 16.02
C LEU A 52 -11.68 -1.30 17.21
N THR A 53 -12.69 -1.38 18.08
CA THR A 53 -12.76 -2.40 19.14
C THR A 53 -12.88 -3.81 18.57
N TRP A 54 -13.69 -4.02 17.53
CA TRP A 54 -13.73 -5.31 16.84
C TRP A 54 -12.36 -5.69 16.25
N LEU A 55 -11.68 -4.76 15.56
CA LEU A 55 -10.34 -4.98 15.03
C LEU A 55 -9.31 -5.31 16.12
N ALA A 56 -9.39 -4.65 17.28
CA ALA A 56 -8.53 -4.97 18.42
C ALA A 56 -8.76 -6.39 18.93
N GLY A 57 -10.02 -6.86 18.95
CA GLY A 57 -10.35 -8.26 19.27
C GLY A 57 -9.79 -9.26 18.25
N GLU A 58 -9.88 -8.95 16.95
CA GLU A 58 -9.27 -9.77 15.90
C GLU A 58 -7.74 -9.84 16.02
N GLN A 59 -7.09 -8.73 16.38
CA GLN A 59 -5.64 -8.71 16.64
C GLN A 59 -5.24 -9.49 17.88
N ALA A 60 -6.03 -9.44 18.95
CA ALA A 60 -5.77 -10.25 20.14
C ALA A 60 -5.79 -11.76 19.82
N ALA A 61 -6.56 -12.16 18.79
CA ALA A 61 -6.56 -13.52 18.23
C ALA A 61 -5.43 -13.78 17.21
N GLY A 62 -4.49 -12.85 17.03
CA GLY A 62 -3.34 -12.99 16.14
C GLY A 62 -3.61 -12.72 14.66
N LEU A 63 -4.71 -12.04 14.32
CA LEU A 63 -5.00 -11.67 12.93
C LEU A 63 -4.27 -10.38 12.54
N ASN A 64 -3.71 -10.39 11.34
CA ASN A 64 -3.15 -9.22 10.68
C ASN A 64 -4.27 -8.37 10.09
N VAL A 65 -4.16 -7.04 10.20
CA VAL A 65 -5.15 -6.11 9.65
C VAL A 65 -4.58 -5.37 8.43
N PHE A 66 -5.38 -5.29 7.38
CA PHE A 66 -5.07 -4.59 6.14
C PHE A 66 -6.24 -3.71 5.70
N VAL A 67 -5.94 -2.63 4.97
CA VAL A 67 -6.92 -1.76 4.33
C VAL A 67 -6.59 -1.53 2.86
N SER A 68 -7.57 -1.33 2.00
CA SER A 68 -7.33 -0.99 0.58
C SER A 68 -6.68 0.38 0.48
N VAL A 69 -5.60 0.50 -0.29
CA VAL A 69 -4.86 1.79 -0.44
C VAL A 69 -5.72 2.85 -1.11
N ASN A 70 -6.59 2.45 -2.03
CA ASN A 70 -7.50 3.33 -2.76
C ASN A 70 -8.95 3.04 -2.38
N ALA A 71 -9.82 4.02 -2.61
CA ALA A 71 -11.24 3.91 -2.34
C ALA A 71 -11.89 2.95 -3.35
N LEU A 72 -12.84 2.17 -2.85
CA LEU A 72 -13.57 1.15 -3.58
C LEU A 72 -15.04 1.53 -3.72
N ARG A 73 -15.76 0.81 -4.57
CA ARG A 73 -17.24 0.85 -4.58
C ARG A 73 -17.80 0.07 -3.40
N GLN A 74 -19.00 0.46 -2.94
CA GLN A 74 -19.67 -0.14 -1.78
C GLN A 74 -19.78 -1.68 -1.81
N THR A 75 -20.00 -2.27 -2.99
CA THR A 75 -20.15 -3.73 -3.18
C THR A 75 -18.90 -4.40 -3.74
N ALA A 76 -17.73 -3.80 -3.53
CA ALA A 76 -16.46 -4.26 -4.08
C ALA A 76 -16.02 -5.64 -3.54
N THR A 77 -15.28 -6.37 -4.36
CA THR A 77 -14.56 -7.59 -3.96
C THR A 77 -13.05 -7.43 -4.05
N ARG A 78 -12.57 -6.17 -4.06
CA ARG A 78 -11.17 -5.74 -4.18
C ARG A 78 -10.53 -6.11 -5.53
N ARG A 79 -11.33 -6.14 -6.59
CA ARG A 79 -10.79 -6.24 -7.94
C ARG A 79 -10.41 -4.85 -8.41
N ARG A 80 -9.49 -4.77 -9.37
CA ARG A 80 -9.14 -3.54 -10.07
C ARG A 80 -10.37 -2.77 -10.57
N ALA A 81 -11.34 -3.50 -11.13
CA ALA A 81 -12.59 -2.93 -11.62
C ALA A 81 -13.46 -2.31 -10.52
N ASP A 82 -13.23 -2.63 -9.24
CA ASP A 82 -14.02 -2.13 -8.12
C ASP A 82 -13.45 -0.84 -7.50
N VAL A 83 -12.29 -0.34 -7.98
CA VAL A 83 -11.71 0.93 -7.52
C VAL A 83 -12.61 2.09 -7.95
N ALA A 84 -13.02 2.91 -6.97
CA ALA A 84 -13.90 4.06 -7.16
C ALA A 84 -13.11 5.36 -7.31
N ALA A 85 -12.07 5.55 -6.52
CA ALA A 85 -11.19 6.71 -6.60
C ALA A 85 -9.76 6.34 -6.20
N LEU A 86 -8.79 6.88 -6.92
CA LEU A 86 -7.40 6.85 -6.51
C LEU A 86 -7.17 7.92 -5.46
N ARG A 87 -6.76 7.48 -4.27
CA ARG A 87 -6.30 8.34 -3.17
C ARG A 87 -4.78 8.36 -3.10
N HIS A 88 -4.13 7.30 -3.60
CA HIS A 88 -2.67 7.19 -3.54
C HIS A 88 -2.06 6.59 -4.80
N VAL A 89 -0.89 7.13 -5.13
CA VAL A 89 0.20 6.39 -5.78
C VAL A 89 1.10 5.87 -4.67
N PHE A 90 1.61 4.65 -4.81
CA PHE A 90 2.39 4.03 -3.73
C PHE A 90 3.50 3.09 -4.24
N LEU A 91 4.48 2.82 -3.37
CA LEU A 91 5.51 1.82 -3.54
C LEU A 91 5.57 0.91 -2.30
N ASP A 92 5.78 -0.38 -2.51
CA ASP A 92 6.00 -1.36 -1.45
C ASP A 92 7.46 -1.82 -1.47
N ALA A 93 8.25 -1.30 -0.53
CA ALA A 93 9.62 -1.71 -0.30
C ALA A 93 9.62 -2.83 0.77
N ASP A 94 9.49 -4.07 0.30
CA ASP A 94 9.48 -5.28 1.12
C ASP A 94 10.87 -5.70 1.63
N GLN A 95 11.92 -5.03 1.10
CA GLN A 95 13.31 -5.10 1.50
C GLN A 95 13.93 -3.69 1.39
N ASP A 96 15.04 -3.46 2.08
CA ASP A 96 15.88 -2.25 1.93
C ASP A 96 15.12 -0.91 2.02
N GLY A 97 14.13 -0.82 2.92
CA GLY A 97 13.32 0.38 3.09
C GLY A 97 14.13 1.67 3.31
N PRO A 98 15.09 1.73 4.25
CA PRO A 98 15.88 2.96 4.47
C PRO A 98 16.73 3.39 3.26
N PRO A 99 17.47 2.49 2.56
CA PRO A 99 18.09 2.81 1.27
C PRO A 99 17.10 3.33 0.21
N VAL A 100 15.93 2.72 0.08
CA VAL A 100 14.87 3.16 -0.85
C VAL A 100 14.41 4.58 -0.52
N LEU A 101 14.15 4.88 0.76
CA LEU A 101 13.75 6.22 1.20
C LEU A 101 14.82 7.28 0.92
N THR A 102 16.10 6.92 1.11
CA THR A 102 17.23 7.81 0.79
C THR A 102 17.26 8.12 -0.71
N THR A 103 17.04 7.10 -1.55
CA THR A 103 17.03 7.24 -3.00
C THR A 103 15.84 8.09 -3.49
N ILE A 104 14.65 7.88 -2.91
CA ILE A 104 13.45 8.70 -3.20
C ILE A 104 13.70 10.16 -2.81
N ALA A 105 14.27 10.42 -1.63
CA ALA A 105 14.55 11.78 -1.17
C ALA A 105 15.56 12.53 -2.06
N ALA A 106 16.41 11.82 -2.80
CA ALA A 106 17.37 12.40 -3.72
C ALA A 106 16.81 12.68 -5.13
N ARG A 107 15.61 12.17 -5.47
CA ARG A 107 14.98 12.36 -6.79
C ARG A 107 14.28 13.71 -6.87
N ARG A 108 14.73 14.55 -7.80
CA ARG A 108 14.22 15.93 -7.98
C ARG A 108 12.94 16.03 -8.78
N ASP A 109 12.65 15.01 -9.58
CA ASP A 109 11.47 14.87 -10.43
C ASP A 109 10.30 14.20 -9.69
N LEU A 110 10.47 13.86 -8.41
CA LEU A 110 9.41 13.31 -7.57
C LEU A 110 9.04 14.27 -6.45
N PRO A 111 7.74 14.38 -6.12
CA PRO A 111 7.32 15.10 -4.94
C PRO A 111 7.74 14.34 -3.66
N PRO A 112 7.86 15.02 -2.51
CA PRO A 112 8.07 14.34 -1.25
C PRO A 112 6.87 13.41 -0.95
N PRO A 113 7.08 12.22 -0.37
CA PRO A 113 5.99 11.35 0.05
C PRO A 113 5.05 12.06 1.02
N SER A 114 3.75 11.76 0.95
CA SER A 114 2.78 12.26 1.92
C SER A 114 2.97 11.58 3.27
N TYR A 115 3.27 10.28 3.26
CA TYR A 115 3.70 9.54 4.44
C TYR A 115 4.45 8.25 4.10
N VAL A 116 5.22 7.78 5.06
CA VAL A 116 5.95 6.51 5.03
C VAL A 116 5.39 5.60 6.11
N LEU A 117 4.78 4.49 5.70
CA LEU A 117 4.27 3.47 6.60
C LEU A 117 5.35 2.41 6.85
N HIS A 118 5.66 2.11 8.10
CA HIS A 118 6.59 1.05 8.49
C HIS A 118 5.82 -0.22 8.83
N SER A 119 5.88 -1.23 7.95
CA SER A 119 5.09 -2.46 8.09
C SER A 119 5.78 -3.52 8.95
N SER A 120 7.12 -3.48 9.01
CA SER A 120 8.00 -4.23 9.91
C SER A 120 9.42 -3.66 9.82
N THR A 121 10.37 -4.19 10.59
CA THR A 121 11.78 -3.78 10.50
C THR A 121 12.31 -3.85 9.08
N GLY A 122 12.80 -2.73 8.56
CA GLY A 122 13.38 -2.61 7.22
C GLY A 122 12.38 -2.62 6.06
N ARG A 123 11.06 -2.68 6.32
CA ARG A 123 10.01 -2.70 5.29
C ARG A 123 9.10 -1.49 5.39
N VAL A 124 8.93 -0.79 4.28
CA VAL A 124 8.15 0.45 4.24
C VAL A 124 7.22 0.48 3.03
N HIS A 125 6.05 1.07 3.21
CA HIS A 125 5.20 1.47 2.09
C HIS A 125 5.30 2.98 1.98
N VAL A 126 5.67 3.48 0.80
CA VAL A 126 5.79 4.91 0.52
C VAL A 126 4.52 5.32 -0.19
N LEU A 127 3.79 6.31 0.34
CA LEU A 127 2.52 6.75 -0.21
C LEU A 127 2.55 8.24 -0.52
N TRP A 128 2.08 8.57 -1.71
CA TRP A 128 1.76 9.93 -2.14
C TRP A 128 0.25 10.06 -2.26
N ARG A 129 -0.35 11.04 -1.57
CA ARG A 129 -1.75 11.39 -1.79
C ARG A 129 -1.89 12.00 -3.18
N VAL A 130 -2.89 11.57 -3.94
CA VAL A 130 -3.07 12.02 -5.33
C VAL A 130 -4.51 12.36 -5.66
N ALA A 131 -4.68 13.19 -6.68
CA ALA A 131 -5.95 13.48 -7.33
C ALA A 131 -5.76 13.51 -8.85
N GLY A 132 -6.83 13.23 -9.61
CA GLY A 132 -6.82 13.35 -11.07
C GLY A 132 -6.12 12.23 -11.85
N PHE A 133 -5.66 11.17 -11.19
CA PHE A 133 -5.09 10.00 -11.87
C PHE A 133 -6.17 9.08 -12.46
N GLY A 134 -5.88 8.53 -13.65
CA GLY A 134 -6.52 7.31 -14.14
C GLY A 134 -5.86 6.04 -13.60
N ILE A 135 -6.59 4.92 -13.53
CA ILE A 135 -6.07 3.64 -13.02
C ILE A 135 -4.86 3.17 -13.82
N ASP A 136 -4.95 3.13 -15.16
CA ASP A 136 -3.84 2.69 -16.02
C ASP A 136 -2.59 3.56 -15.83
N GLN A 137 -2.78 4.88 -15.71
CA GLN A 137 -1.70 5.83 -15.51
C GLN A 137 -0.99 5.62 -14.16
N ALA A 138 -1.76 5.45 -13.08
CA ALA A 138 -1.20 5.22 -11.75
C ALA A 138 -0.47 3.87 -11.67
N GLU A 139 -1.06 2.78 -12.17
CA GLU A 139 -0.41 1.46 -12.16
C GLU A 139 0.88 1.46 -12.99
N ALA A 140 0.90 2.15 -14.14
CA ALA A 140 2.08 2.26 -14.97
C ALA A 140 3.19 3.08 -14.30
N LEU A 141 2.83 4.21 -13.66
CA LEU A 141 3.77 5.00 -12.85
C LEU A 141 4.34 4.18 -11.69
N GLN A 142 3.49 3.50 -10.91
CA GLN A 142 3.90 2.65 -9.79
C GLN A 142 4.86 1.55 -10.25
N LYS A 143 4.57 0.91 -11.39
CA LYS A 143 5.45 -0.11 -11.96
C LYS A 143 6.80 0.45 -12.41
N GLN A 144 6.81 1.61 -13.06
CA GLN A 144 8.06 2.26 -13.44
C GLN A 144 8.89 2.61 -12.21
N LEU A 145 8.30 3.29 -11.22
CA LEU A 145 8.99 3.68 -10.01
C LEU A 145 9.48 2.46 -9.21
N ALA A 146 8.69 1.39 -9.13
CA ALA A 146 9.12 0.16 -8.47
C ALA A 146 10.36 -0.45 -9.13
N LEU A 147 10.43 -0.45 -10.46
CA LEU A 147 11.62 -0.90 -11.19
C LEU A 147 12.82 0.03 -10.98
N GLU A 148 12.61 1.35 -11.00
CA GLU A 148 13.67 2.35 -10.80
C GLU A 148 14.27 2.30 -9.38
N PHE A 149 13.45 2.02 -8.37
CA PHE A 149 13.87 1.97 -6.97
C PHE A 149 14.16 0.55 -6.45
N GLY A 150 13.97 -0.48 -7.29
CA GLY A 150 14.19 -1.87 -6.90
C GLY A 150 13.21 -2.39 -5.84
N THR A 151 11.98 -1.87 -5.82
CA THR A 151 10.92 -2.31 -4.90
C THR A 151 10.02 -3.38 -5.55
N ASP A 152 8.98 -3.86 -4.85
CA ASP A 152 8.10 -4.90 -5.38
C ASP A 152 7.26 -4.42 -6.57
N ALA A 153 7.67 -4.78 -7.79
CA ALA A 153 6.98 -4.44 -9.03
C ALA A 153 5.66 -5.21 -9.24
N THR A 154 5.39 -6.25 -8.45
CA THR A 154 4.14 -7.01 -8.48
C THR A 154 3.05 -6.37 -7.62
N ALA A 155 3.45 -5.61 -6.60
CA ALA A 155 2.60 -4.87 -5.69
C ALA A 155 2.11 -3.52 -6.27
N THR A 156 1.71 -3.49 -7.55
CA THR A 156 1.43 -2.23 -8.27
C THR A 156 -0.02 -2.04 -8.71
N SER A 157 -0.92 -2.95 -8.32
CA SER A 157 -2.35 -2.88 -8.62
C SER A 157 -3.04 -1.72 -7.88
N ALA A 158 -3.95 -1.00 -8.54
CA ALA A 158 -4.73 0.05 -7.88
C ALA A 158 -5.63 -0.48 -6.75
N ALA A 159 -5.95 -1.77 -6.75
CA ALA A 159 -6.72 -2.45 -5.70
C ALA A 159 -5.83 -3.02 -4.58
N GLN A 160 -4.56 -2.64 -4.52
CA GLN A 160 -3.62 -3.13 -3.51
C GLN A 160 -4.07 -2.78 -2.09
N MET A 161 -3.69 -3.67 -1.16
CA MET A 161 -3.90 -3.46 0.28
C MET A 161 -2.61 -3.02 0.96
N THR A 162 -2.74 -2.20 1.98
CA THR A 162 -1.65 -1.84 2.90
C THR A 162 -2.00 -2.29 4.32
N ARG A 163 -1.03 -2.23 5.24
CA ARG A 163 -1.28 -2.47 6.67
C ARG A 163 -2.08 -1.33 7.27
N LEU A 164 -2.89 -1.63 8.28
CA LEU A 164 -3.51 -0.58 9.09
C LEU A 164 -2.50 -0.05 10.11
N VAL A 165 -2.24 1.25 10.10
CA VAL A 165 -1.42 1.93 11.12
C VAL A 165 -1.99 1.69 12.51
N GLY A 166 -1.12 1.48 13.50
CA GLY A 166 -1.51 1.17 14.88
C GLY A 166 -1.90 -0.29 15.10
N SER A 167 -1.95 -1.11 14.04
CA SER A 167 -2.06 -2.56 14.16
C SER A 167 -0.69 -3.25 14.31
N TRP A 168 -0.70 -4.48 14.80
CA TRP A 168 0.45 -5.37 14.93
C TRP A 168 0.52 -6.31 13.74
N ASN A 169 1.72 -6.42 13.19
CA ASN A 169 2.06 -7.39 12.17
C ASN A 169 2.48 -8.72 12.83
N HIS A 170 1.57 -9.69 12.81
CA HIS A 170 1.75 -11.04 13.34
C HIS A 170 2.44 -12.01 12.36
N LYS A 171 2.94 -11.52 11.21
CA LYS A 171 3.70 -12.35 10.25
C LYS A 171 5.07 -12.79 10.82
N TYR A 172 5.60 -12.06 11.79
CA TYR A 172 6.91 -12.29 12.41
C TYR A 172 6.77 -12.48 13.93
N ALA A 173 7.79 -13.11 14.54
CA ALA A 173 7.90 -13.28 15.98
C ALA A 173 9.21 -12.65 16.48
N PRO A 174 9.16 -11.68 17.42
CA PRO A 174 7.95 -11.08 17.99
C PRO A 174 7.15 -10.24 16.96
N PRO A 175 5.83 -10.03 17.15
CA PRO A 175 5.04 -9.14 16.29
C PRO A 175 5.58 -7.71 16.30
N THR A 176 5.42 -6.99 15.19
CA THR A 176 5.91 -5.61 15.04
C THR A 176 4.74 -4.63 14.94
N LEU A 177 4.78 -3.52 15.66
CA LEU A 177 3.78 -2.45 15.52
C LEU A 177 3.95 -1.77 14.16
N VAL A 178 2.84 -1.57 13.44
CA VAL A 178 2.78 -0.80 12.20
C VAL A 178 2.70 0.67 12.55
N THR A 179 3.73 1.43 12.19
CA THR A 179 3.81 2.88 12.46
C THR A 179 3.80 3.68 11.17
N ILE A 180 3.68 5.00 11.28
CA ILE A 180 3.65 5.90 10.14
C ILE A 180 4.40 7.19 10.46
N GLU A 181 5.15 7.68 9.48
CA GLU A 181 5.74 9.01 9.46
C GLU A 181 4.90 9.89 8.53
N TYR A 182 4.24 10.92 9.09
CA TYR A 182 3.53 11.93 8.30
C TYR A 182 4.51 12.99 7.82
N ARG A 183 4.50 13.28 6.52
CA ARG A 183 5.39 14.27 5.88
C ARG A 183 4.55 15.40 5.29
N ASP A 184 4.04 15.24 4.08
CA ASP A 184 3.13 16.21 3.43
C ASP A 184 1.72 15.60 3.24
N PRO A 185 0.96 15.38 4.34
CA PRO A 185 -0.35 14.72 4.27
C PRO A 185 -1.48 15.63 3.76
N ASP A 186 -1.29 16.96 3.77
CA ASP A 186 -2.34 17.90 3.40
C ASP A 186 -2.36 18.18 1.89
N ARG A 187 -1.26 17.89 1.19
CA ARG A 187 -1.16 18.03 -0.27
C ARG A 187 -1.59 16.76 -0.99
N ALA A 188 -2.46 16.93 -1.98
CA ALA A 188 -2.73 15.93 -3.01
C ALA A 188 -2.02 16.31 -4.31
N TYR A 189 -1.20 15.40 -4.84
CA TYR A 189 -0.44 15.59 -6.07
C TYR A 189 -1.27 15.23 -7.31
N ALA A 190 -1.11 16.01 -8.37
CA ALA A 190 -1.66 15.74 -9.69
C ALA A 190 -0.70 14.86 -10.52
N PRO A 191 -1.13 14.27 -11.64
CA PRO A 191 -0.24 13.50 -12.50
C PRO A 191 1.00 14.26 -12.98
N ASP A 192 0.87 15.57 -13.21
CA ASP A 192 1.96 16.42 -13.70
C ASP A 192 3.03 16.72 -12.62
N ASP A 193 2.76 16.39 -11.35
CA ASP A 193 3.78 16.45 -10.28
C ASP A 193 4.77 15.27 -10.36
N PHE A 194 4.49 14.24 -11.16
CA PHE A 194 5.29 13.01 -11.28
C PHE A 194 6.02 12.91 -12.63
N PRO A 195 7.10 12.11 -12.73
CA PRO A 195 7.78 11.91 -14.00
C PRO A 195 6.85 11.22 -15.00
N SER A 196 6.96 11.60 -16.27
CA SER A 196 6.19 10.97 -17.33
C SER A 196 6.49 9.47 -17.40
N VAL A 197 5.43 8.68 -17.53
CA VAL A 197 5.55 7.23 -17.70
C VAL A 197 6.19 6.93 -19.05
N ARG A 198 7.33 6.26 -19.03
CA ARG A 198 8.03 5.82 -20.24
C ARG A 198 7.24 4.65 -20.84
N PRO A 199 7.03 4.63 -22.16
CA PRO A 199 6.48 3.44 -22.81
C PRO A 199 7.37 2.25 -22.46
N LEU A 200 6.77 1.18 -21.94
CA LEU A 200 7.50 -0.08 -21.78
C LEU A 200 7.97 -0.49 -23.17
N GLU A 201 9.28 -0.50 -23.41
CA GLU A 201 9.82 -1.13 -24.61
C GLU A 201 9.28 -2.56 -24.63
N ARG A 202 8.45 -2.88 -25.62
CA ARG A 202 8.07 -4.26 -25.87
C ARG A 202 9.37 -5.00 -26.18
N ARG A 203 9.88 -5.78 -25.22
CA ARG A 203 10.88 -6.79 -25.54
C ARG A 203 10.27 -7.70 -26.60
N ASP A 204 10.77 -7.60 -27.84
CA ASP A 204 10.40 -8.53 -28.89
C ASP A 204 10.82 -9.94 -28.43
N PRO A 205 9.89 -10.90 -28.27
CA PRO A 205 10.25 -12.26 -27.91
C PRO A 205 11.18 -12.95 -28.94
N ARG A 206 11.45 -12.32 -30.10
CA ARG A 206 12.31 -12.87 -31.16
C ARG A 206 13.82 -12.62 -30.98
N THR A 207 14.26 -11.87 -29.98
CA THR A 207 15.70 -11.64 -29.73
C THR A 207 16.22 -12.40 -28.51
N VAL A 208 15.96 -13.71 -28.46
CA VAL A 208 16.81 -14.65 -27.73
C VAL A 208 17.45 -15.57 -28.76
N ARG A 209 18.61 -15.18 -29.30
CA ARG A 209 19.48 -16.12 -30.02
C ARG A 209 20.10 -17.03 -28.97
N TRP A 210 19.61 -18.25 -28.86
CA TRP A 210 20.36 -19.33 -28.23
C TRP A 210 21.56 -19.62 -29.13
N SER A 211 22.75 -19.19 -28.72
CA SER A 211 24.00 -19.72 -29.26
C SER A 211 24.10 -21.17 -28.77
N ALA A 212 23.80 -22.12 -29.65
CA ALA A 212 24.13 -23.52 -29.42
C ALA A 212 25.65 -23.61 -29.28
N VAL A 213 26.12 -23.95 -28.08
CA VAL A 213 27.51 -24.34 -27.86
C VAL A 213 27.68 -25.71 -28.52
N ASP A 214 28.54 -25.70 -29.54
CA ASP A 214 28.99 -26.86 -30.29
C ASP A 214 29.66 -27.86 -29.34
N ARG A 215 29.25 -29.13 -29.40
CA ARG A 215 29.98 -30.24 -28.79
C ARG A 215 30.74 -30.94 -29.89
N SER A 216 32.06 -30.84 -29.85
CA SER A 216 33.03 -31.73 -30.52
C SER A 216 34.07 -32.13 -29.49
#